data_AF-A0A0G0IPU4-F1
#
_entry.id   AF-A0A0G0IPU4-F1
#
_cell.length_a   1.000
_cell.length_b   1.000
_cell.length_c   1.000
_cell.angle_alpha   90.00
_cell.angle_beta   90.00
_cell.angle_gamma   90.00
#
_symmetry.space_group_name_H-M   'P 1'
#
loop_
_entity.id
_entity.type
_entity.pdbx_description
1 polymer ?
#
loop_
_entity_poly.entity_id
_entity_poly.type
_entity_poly.pdbx_seq_one_letter_code
_entity_poly.pdbx_strand_id
1 'polypeptide(L)'
;MKAPFGTPDSRCGTKGVCDENGGCIILKTGQTAVGDGAICGNGFCDMNKGENKLNCPTECDNLPPGGMPTNNNNQNQPYPPGSPNQGQFPGQNQNGFQGQPGQFPGGPGGPNGQMGPGGPSDEEMQKMDEQRFQQMKKGLSQFSKGVDQMKKMIVRTEKKLKQCGVGIPPELKAALDKAPEIVTKIKGAKTPDELEDIMADVEDVGGAMQEWGPRFGDLQRLCNMIKQVDKKLKNVQRAAKRAQSYGKKNPAIQEIIDELNAMVALMADAAKSAKELAKIDAEAALDKIDDEFFGNMEELWNKVSLIDMMRNLKTGLSQADREIRANTTKITQLKKKKVSEEIIEELTGLLDVVKEKVAELKVLSKQKGVDPEEIRFTGEELWQAVAEFENALSEQGAGYYMPTVKGGENVKFVMPEGFMGGGSDVGSGVQSGFGSGSGPGMEGPGGFGGPGIGSGGF
;
A
#
# COMPACT_ATOMS: atom_id res chain seq x y z
N MET A 1 -5.30 30.11 18.94
CA MET A 1 -5.13 29.97 17.48
C MET A 1 -3.80 29.27 17.25
N LYS A 2 -3.76 28.19 16.46
CA LYS A 2 -2.50 27.49 16.14
C LYS A 2 -1.67 28.37 15.20
N ALA A 3 -0.37 28.46 15.44
CA ALA A 3 0.54 29.11 14.51
C ALA A 3 0.52 28.32 13.18
N PRO A 4 0.52 28.99 12.01
CA PRO A 4 0.54 28.30 10.72
C PRO A 4 1.75 27.37 10.60
N PHE A 5 1.60 26.25 9.91
CA PHE A 5 2.71 25.34 9.63
C PHE A 5 3.92 26.11 9.05
N GLY A 6 5.12 25.79 9.53
CA GLY A 6 6.36 26.41 9.06
C GLY A 6 6.65 27.80 9.64
N THR A 7 5.79 28.35 10.49
CA THR A 7 6.10 29.62 11.17
C THR A 7 7.10 29.41 12.32
N PRO A 8 8.06 30.35 12.51
CA PRO A 8 8.94 30.34 13.67
C PRO A 8 8.12 30.48 14.96
N ASP A 9 8.27 29.53 15.88
CA ASP A 9 7.65 29.57 17.20
C ASP A 9 8.74 29.61 18.27
N SER A 10 8.67 30.58 19.18
CA SER A 10 9.64 30.74 20.28
C SER A 10 9.73 29.51 21.18
N ARG A 11 8.69 28.67 21.21
CA ARG A 11 8.67 27.38 21.93
C ARG A 11 9.53 26.30 21.27
N CYS A 12 9.84 26.43 19.98
CA CYS A 12 10.63 25.47 19.21
C CYS A 12 12.13 25.84 19.13
N GLY A 13 12.55 26.91 19.81
CA GLY A 13 13.93 27.42 19.78
C GLY A 13 14.27 28.17 18.49
N THR A 14 15.48 28.72 18.41
CA THR A 14 15.90 29.65 17.33
C THR A 14 15.95 29.03 15.92
N LYS A 15 15.81 27.71 15.80
CA LYS A 15 15.83 26.97 14.52
C LYS A 15 14.64 26.02 14.35
N GLY A 16 13.63 26.12 15.22
CA GLY A 16 12.46 25.26 15.17
C GLY A 16 11.25 25.93 14.55
N VAL A 17 10.44 25.16 13.81
CA VAL A 17 9.16 25.60 13.23
C VAL A 17 8.02 24.69 13.69
N CYS A 18 6.80 25.21 13.69
CA CYS A 18 5.61 24.42 14.02
C CYS A 18 5.25 23.41 12.93
N ASP A 19 4.97 22.16 13.33
CA ASP A 19 4.37 21.14 12.47
C ASP A 19 2.84 21.27 12.37
N GLU A 20 2.22 20.49 11.49
CA GLU A 20 0.76 20.48 11.24
C GLU A 20 -0.07 20.08 12.47
N ASN A 21 0.55 19.38 13.42
CA ASN A 21 -0.06 18.96 14.67
C ASN A 21 0.20 19.95 15.82
N GLY A 22 1.02 20.98 15.62
CA GLY A 22 1.45 21.95 16.62
C GLY A 22 2.66 21.51 17.46
N GLY A 23 3.37 20.47 17.01
CA GLY A 23 4.68 20.06 17.52
C GLY A 23 5.83 20.90 16.93
N CYS A 24 7.05 20.68 17.42
CA CYS A 24 8.24 21.40 17.01
C CYS A 24 9.15 20.52 16.14
N ILE A 25 9.51 21.02 14.96
CA ILE A 25 10.52 20.39 14.09
C ILE A 25 11.76 21.27 14.05
N ILE A 26 12.93 20.70 14.34
CA ILE A 26 14.21 21.40 14.23
C ILE A 26 14.78 21.17 12.83
N LEU A 27 14.91 22.25 12.06
CA LEU A 27 15.48 22.21 10.71
C LEU A 27 17.01 22.18 10.77
N LYS A 28 17.63 21.29 9.99
CA LYS A 28 19.10 21.28 9.82
C LYS A 28 19.53 22.43 8.91
N THR A 29 20.79 22.86 8.99
CA THR A 29 21.36 23.89 8.12
C THR A 29 21.11 23.54 6.65
N GLY A 30 20.45 24.43 5.91
CA GLY A 30 20.05 24.22 4.51
C GLY A 30 18.63 23.65 4.31
N GLN A 31 17.84 23.47 5.37
CA GLN A 31 16.44 23.04 5.29
C GLN A 31 15.44 24.19 5.43
N THR A 32 14.32 24.12 4.72
CA THR A 32 13.21 25.08 4.76
C THR A 32 11.89 24.31 4.71
N ALA A 33 10.94 24.66 5.59
CA ALA A 33 9.60 24.08 5.55
C ALA A 33 8.82 24.68 4.37
N VAL A 34 8.16 23.82 3.59
CA VAL A 34 7.28 24.17 2.48
C VAL A 34 5.92 23.54 2.76
N GLY A 35 4.82 24.22 2.38
CA GLY A 35 3.44 23.91 2.79
C GLY A 35 3.06 22.41 2.75
N ASP A 36 2.07 22.04 3.57
CA ASP A 36 1.58 20.66 3.76
C ASP A 36 2.59 19.68 4.38
N GLY A 37 3.36 20.13 5.37
CA GLY A 37 4.19 19.22 6.17
C GLY A 37 5.55 18.87 5.56
N ALA A 38 5.90 19.40 4.39
CA ALA A 38 7.13 19.06 3.68
C ALA A 38 8.35 19.89 4.14
N ILE A 39 9.54 19.29 4.09
CA ILE A 39 10.83 19.95 4.38
C ILE A 39 11.71 19.83 3.15
N CYS A 40 12.08 20.95 2.55
CA CYS A 40 13.02 21.03 1.44
C CYS A 40 14.44 21.27 1.99
N GLY A 41 15.47 20.65 1.41
CA GLY A 41 16.87 20.78 1.82
C GLY A 41 17.55 19.44 2.06
N ASN A 42 18.51 19.13 1.18
CA ASN A 42 19.25 17.87 0.99
C ASN A 42 18.63 16.87 -0.02
N GLY A 43 17.96 17.38 -1.06
CA GLY A 43 17.51 16.59 -2.21
C GLY A 43 16.17 15.88 -1.99
N PHE A 44 15.07 16.64 -1.96
CA PHE A 44 13.72 16.10 -1.98
C PHE A 44 12.95 16.56 -3.21
N CYS A 45 12.25 15.59 -3.79
CA CYS A 45 11.64 15.59 -5.11
C CYS A 45 10.18 16.04 -5.08
N ASP A 46 9.75 16.69 -6.16
CA ASP A 46 8.36 17.10 -6.34
C ASP A 46 7.51 15.89 -6.73
N MET A 47 6.79 15.32 -5.76
CA MET A 47 5.92 14.16 -5.98
C MET A 47 4.75 14.48 -6.92
N ASN A 48 4.36 15.75 -7.05
CA ASN A 48 3.29 16.16 -7.97
C ASN A 48 3.76 16.22 -9.43
N LYS A 49 5.08 16.19 -9.67
CA LYS A 49 5.71 16.13 -10.99
C LYS A 49 6.26 14.74 -11.35
N GLY A 50 6.03 13.73 -10.52
CA GLY A 50 6.51 12.37 -10.75
C GLY A 50 8.00 12.16 -10.50
N GLU A 51 8.63 13.05 -9.72
CA GLU A 51 10.04 12.93 -9.36
C GLU A 51 10.24 11.94 -8.19
N ASN A 52 11.36 11.22 -8.23
CA ASN A 52 11.79 10.27 -7.22
C ASN A 52 13.32 10.38 -7.03
N LYS A 53 13.84 9.60 -6.08
CA LYS A 53 15.27 9.64 -5.68
C LYS A 53 16.27 9.42 -6.84
N LEU A 54 15.83 8.94 -8.00
CA LEU A 54 16.67 8.66 -9.16
C LEU A 54 16.63 9.75 -10.25
N ASN A 55 15.69 10.70 -10.24
CA ASN A 55 15.54 11.72 -11.29
C ASN A 55 15.38 13.16 -10.79
N CYS A 56 15.65 13.42 -9.51
CA CYS A 56 15.60 14.76 -8.92
C CYS A 56 16.67 15.71 -9.53
N PRO A 57 16.31 16.92 -10.00
CA PRO A 57 17.29 17.93 -10.44
C PRO A 57 18.02 18.54 -9.23
N THR A 58 19.34 18.69 -9.35
CA THR A 58 20.25 19.10 -8.25
C THR A 58 20.29 20.60 -7.94
N GLU A 59 19.55 21.45 -8.66
CA GLU A 59 19.67 22.90 -8.56
C GLU A 59 18.29 23.56 -8.41
N CYS A 60 18.00 24.07 -7.22
CA CYS A 60 16.80 24.87 -6.90
C CYS A 60 17.16 26.34 -6.61
N ASP A 61 18.19 26.87 -7.25
CA ASP A 61 18.50 28.30 -7.16
C ASP A 61 17.91 29.01 -8.39
N ASN A 62 16.88 29.81 -8.12
CA ASN A 62 16.19 30.79 -9.00
C ASN A 62 14.76 30.43 -9.43
N LEU A 63 13.80 30.71 -8.56
CA LEU A 63 12.48 31.17 -8.99
C LEU A 63 12.16 32.52 -8.31
N PRO A 64 11.82 33.57 -9.07
CA PRO A 64 11.40 34.86 -8.51
C PRO A 64 10.00 34.77 -7.87
N PRO A 65 9.70 35.61 -6.87
CA PRO A 65 8.45 35.55 -6.14
C PRO A 65 7.32 36.17 -6.97
N GLY A 66 6.30 35.36 -7.31
CA GLY A 66 5.02 35.86 -7.79
C GLY A 66 4.69 35.43 -9.22
N GLY A 67 3.92 34.34 -9.33
CA GLY A 67 3.30 33.94 -10.59
C GLY A 67 2.51 32.66 -10.41
N MET A 68 1.24 32.76 -10.04
CA MET A 68 0.29 31.65 -10.19
C MET A 68 -0.12 31.57 -11.66
N PRO A 69 -0.03 30.43 -12.35
CA PRO A 69 -0.74 30.24 -13.61
C PRO A 69 -2.17 29.78 -13.35
N THR A 70 -3.09 30.50 -13.97
CA THR A 70 -4.50 30.18 -14.10
C THR A 70 -4.70 28.94 -14.97
N ASN A 71 -5.54 28.01 -14.50
CA ASN A 71 -5.94 26.80 -15.21
C ASN A 71 -7.24 27.08 -15.99
N ASN A 72 -7.25 26.81 -17.29
CA ASN A 72 -8.42 26.97 -18.16
C ASN A 72 -8.75 25.64 -18.85
N ASN A 73 -10.01 25.23 -18.69
CA ASN A 73 -10.66 24.08 -19.32
C ASN A 73 -10.64 24.17 -20.86
N ASN A 74 -10.61 23.04 -21.60
CA ASN A 74 -11.83 22.33 -22.05
C ASN A 74 -11.57 21.20 -23.09
N GLN A 75 -12.41 20.16 -23.00
CA GLN A 75 -13.01 19.31 -24.07
C GLN A 75 -12.29 18.09 -24.69
N ASN A 76 -12.88 16.91 -24.35
CA ASN A 76 -13.39 15.82 -25.22
C ASN A 76 -12.44 14.96 -26.07
N GLN A 77 -12.22 13.70 -25.67
CA GLN A 77 -12.67 12.46 -26.36
C GLN A 77 -12.09 11.17 -25.70
N PRO A 78 -12.74 9.99 -25.85
CA PRO A 78 -12.42 8.78 -25.10
C PRO A 78 -11.59 7.76 -25.91
N TYR A 79 -10.41 7.38 -25.41
CA TYR A 79 -9.71 6.14 -25.78
C TYR A 79 -8.94 5.58 -24.56
N PRO A 80 -8.83 4.25 -24.42
CA PRO A 80 -8.27 3.63 -23.22
C PRO A 80 -6.73 3.78 -23.17
N PRO A 81 -6.13 4.10 -22.00
CA PRO A 81 -4.68 4.17 -21.88
C PRO A 81 -4.08 2.77 -21.82
N GLY A 82 -3.16 2.52 -22.75
CA GLY A 82 -2.33 1.33 -22.84
C GLY A 82 -1.42 1.15 -21.61
N SER A 83 -1.02 -0.10 -21.44
CA SER A 83 -0.11 -0.59 -20.40
C SER A 83 1.20 0.22 -20.33
N PRO A 84 1.71 0.49 -19.12
CA PRO A 84 3.02 1.10 -18.98
C PRO A 84 4.12 0.09 -19.26
N ASN A 85 4.84 0.36 -20.34
CA ASN A 85 6.31 0.46 -20.36
C ASN A 85 7.06 -0.73 -19.72
N GLN A 86 7.09 -1.87 -20.42
CA GLN A 86 8.16 -2.84 -20.24
C GLN A 86 9.46 -2.21 -20.75
N GLY A 87 10.38 -1.97 -19.82
CA GLY A 87 11.72 -1.49 -20.12
C GLY A 87 12.38 -2.35 -21.19
N GLN A 88 12.73 -1.71 -22.30
CA GLN A 88 13.60 -2.25 -23.33
C GLN A 88 14.90 -2.74 -22.70
N PHE A 89 15.13 -4.04 -22.75
CA PHE A 89 16.46 -4.62 -22.61
C PHE A 89 17.29 -4.21 -23.85
N PRO A 90 18.45 -3.55 -23.70
CA PRO A 90 19.33 -3.29 -24.82
C PRO A 90 20.07 -4.60 -25.15
N GLY A 91 19.65 -5.27 -26.23
CA GLY A 91 20.35 -6.46 -26.71
C GLY A 91 19.54 -7.46 -27.54
N GLN A 92 18.22 -7.30 -27.66
CA GLN A 92 17.42 -8.20 -28.48
C GLN A 92 17.48 -7.75 -29.95
N ASN A 93 18.63 -7.98 -30.59
CA ASN A 93 18.69 -8.06 -32.04
C ASN A 93 17.88 -9.29 -32.44
N GLN A 94 16.64 -9.07 -32.89
CA GLN A 94 15.82 -10.03 -33.62
C GLN A 94 16.53 -10.38 -34.94
N ASN A 95 17.55 -11.22 -34.87
CA ASN A 95 17.86 -12.13 -35.96
C ASN A 95 17.06 -13.40 -35.67
N GLY A 96 15.81 -13.36 -36.10
CA GLY A 96 14.88 -14.47 -36.02
C GLY A 96 15.43 -15.67 -36.79
N PHE A 97 15.80 -16.70 -36.05
CA PHE A 97 15.83 -18.08 -36.53
C PHE A 97 14.39 -18.63 -36.39
N GLN A 98 13.44 -18.03 -37.11
CA GLN A 98 12.16 -18.67 -37.40
C GLN A 98 12.26 -19.16 -38.83
N GLY A 99 12.50 -20.47 -38.97
CA GLY A 99 12.29 -21.17 -40.22
C GLY A 99 10.81 -21.06 -40.58
N GLN A 100 10.50 -20.12 -41.46
CA GLN A 100 9.23 -20.05 -42.16
C GLN A 100 9.26 -21.15 -43.24
N PRO A 101 8.45 -22.23 -43.14
CA PRO A 101 8.36 -23.19 -44.21
C PRO A 101 7.54 -22.56 -45.33
N GLY A 102 8.22 -22.20 -46.42
CA GLY A 102 7.58 -21.89 -47.69
C GLY A 102 7.08 -20.46 -47.81
N GLN A 103 7.97 -19.56 -48.19
CA GLN A 103 7.66 -18.48 -49.14
C GLN A 103 8.98 -17.94 -49.72
N PHE A 104 9.54 -18.70 -50.65
CA PHE A 104 10.48 -18.13 -51.62
C PHE A 104 9.68 -17.21 -52.55
N PRO A 105 10.04 -15.91 -52.67
CA PRO A 105 9.48 -15.07 -53.71
C PRO A 105 9.95 -15.63 -55.07
N GLY A 106 8.99 -15.83 -55.97
CA GLY A 106 9.16 -16.49 -57.26
C GLY A 106 10.42 -16.05 -58.01
N GLY A 107 11.36 -16.99 -58.12
CA GLY A 107 12.42 -16.94 -59.10
C GLY A 107 11.86 -17.32 -60.48
N PRO A 108 12.22 -16.60 -61.57
CA PRO A 108 11.75 -16.91 -62.92
C PRO A 108 12.23 -18.30 -63.35
N GLY A 109 11.34 -19.04 -64.00
CA GLY A 109 11.63 -20.37 -64.52
C GLY A 109 12.89 -20.40 -65.39
N GLY A 110 13.87 -21.19 -64.95
CA GLY A 110 15.01 -21.62 -65.75
C GLY A 110 14.69 -22.95 -66.43
N PRO A 111 14.76 -23.03 -67.77
CA PRO A 111 14.52 -24.26 -68.52
C PRO A 111 15.78 -25.14 -68.55
N ASN A 112 15.58 -26.46 -68.50
CA ASN A 112 16.50 -27.51 -68.93
C ASN A 112 17.98 -27.38 -68.50
N GLY A 113 18.36 -28.16 -67.47
CA GLY A 113 19.75 -28.37 -67.10
C GLY A 113 19.97 -29.78 -66.56
N GLN A 114 20.16 -30.71 -67.49
CA GLN A 114 20.85 -32.00 -67.36
C GLN A 114 21.64 -32.16 -66.04
N MET A 115 21.12 -32.96 -65.09
CA MET A 115 21.90 -33.44 -63.94
C MET A 115 22.95 -34.41 -64.48
N GLY A 116 24.16 -33.90 -64.69
CA GLY A 116 25.32 -34.71 -65.00
C GLY A 116 25.68 -35.62 -63.81
N PRO A 117 25.99 -36.90 -64.03
CA PRO A 117 26.47 -37.81 -62.99
C PRO A 117 27.95 -37.53 -62.72
N GLY A 118 28.22 -36.42 -62.04
CA GLY A 118 29.53 -36.08 -61.50
C GLY A 118 29.31 -35.57 -60.09
N GLY A 119 29.64 -36.38 -59.09
CA GLY A 119 29.64 -35.93 -57.70
C GLY A 119 30.57 -34.73 -57.53
N PRO A 120 30.33 -33.88 -56.51
CA PRO A 120 31.23 -32.78 -56.20
C PRO A 120 32.66 -33.31 -56.09
N SER A 121 33.63 -32.59 -56.67
CA SER A 121 35.03 -32.98 -56.56
C SER A 121 35.47 -32.97 -55.09
N ASP A 122 36.48 -33.76 -54.74
CA ASP A 122 36.99 -33.85 -53.36
C ASP A 122 37.39 -32.48 -52.79
N GLU A 123 37.88 -31.56 -53.64
CA GLU A 123 38.20 -30.17 -53.27
C GLU A 123 36.95 -29.31 -53.00
N GLU A 124 35.86 -29.58 -53.72
CA GLU A 124 34.58 -28.90 -53.50
C GLU A 124 33.90 -29.42 -52.23
N MET A 125 34.02 -30.72 -51.94
CA MET A 125 33.58 -31.31 -50.68
C MET A 125 34.34 -30.72 -49.48
N GLN A 126 35.66 -30.60 -49.54
CA GLN A 126 36.46 -29.98 -48.47
C GLN A 126 36.10 -28.50 -48.24
N LYS A 127 35.82 -27.74 -49.30
CA LYS A 127 35.37 -26.34 -49.17
C LYS A 127 33.99 -26.25 -48.52
N MET A 128 33.08 -27.17 -48.85
CA MET A 128 31.76 -27.21 -48.22
C MET A 128 31.87 -27.55 -46.73
N ASP A 129 32.74 -28.47 -46.35
CA ASP A 129 32.96 -28.85 -44.95
C ASP A 129 33.60 -27.72 -44.14
N GLU A 130 34.59 -27.02 -44.68
CA GLU A 130 35.18 -25.84 -44.03
C GLU A 130 34.14 -24.72 -43.87
N GLN A 131 33.30 -24.47 -44.88
CA GLN A 131 32.23 -23.49 -44.76
C GLN A 131 31.19 -23.89 -43.71
N ARG A 132 30.79 -25.17 -43.66
CA ARG A 132 29.89 -25.70 -42.64
C ARG A 132 30.49 -25.54 -41.24
N PHE A 133 31.76 -25.85 -41.07
CA PHE A 133 32.50 -25.67 -39.83
C PHE A 133 32.51 -24.21 -39.37
N GLN A 134 32.87 -23.27 -40.25
CA GLN A 134 32.90 -21.84 -39.92
C GLN A 134 31.52 -21.30 -39.54
N GLN A 135 30.46 -21.77 -40.22
CA GLN A 135 29.08 -21.41 -39.87
C GLN A 135 28.67 -21.95 -38.50
N MET A 136 28.95 -23.23 -38.24
CA MET A 136 28.67 -23.89 -36.96
C MET A 136 29.43 -23.23 -35.81
N LYS A 137 30.73 -22.97 -36.00
CA LYS A 137 31.60 -22.28 -35.04
C LYS A 137 31.12 -20.86 -34.76
N LYS A 138 30.65 -20.14 -35.78
CA LYS A 138 30.05 -18.80 -35.60
C LYS A 138 28.76 -18.85 -34.78
N GLY A 139 27.88 -19.83 -35.04
CA GLY A 139 26.66 -20.05 -34.26
C GLY A 139 26.95 -20.37 -32.80
N LEU A 140 27.85 -21.32 -32.55
CA LEU A 140 28.29 -21.70 -31.20
C LEU A 140 29.03 -20.56 -30.47
N SER A 141 29.75 -19.70 -31.19
CA SER A 141 30.34 -18.49 -30.63
C SER A 141 29.29 -17.47 -30.19
N GLN A 142 28.20 -17.31 -30.93
CA GLN A 142 27.06 -16.47 -30.53
C GLN A 142 26.35 -17.06 -29.30
N PHE A 143 26.13 -18.37 -29.28
CA PHE A 143 25.61 -19.09 -28.11
C PHE A 143 26.49 -18.84 -26.88
N SER A 144 27.81 -19.00 -27.00
CA SER A 144 28.78 -18.72 -25.92
C SER A 144 28.64 -17.30 -25.36
N LYS A 145 28.45 -16.29 -26.22
CA LYS A 145 28.22 -14.90 -25.77
C LYS A 145 26.89 -14.76 -25.02
N GLY A 146 25.83 -15.42 -25.48
CA GLY A 146 24.53 -15.44 -24.81
C GLY A 146 24.60 -16.08 -23.43
N VAL A 147 25.26 -17.24 -23.34
CA VAL A 147 25.55 -17.97 -22.09
C VAL A 147 26.34 -17.10 -21.12
N ASP A 148 27.39 -16.41 -21.56
CA ASP A 148 28.19 -15.51 -20.71
C ASP A 148 27.36 -14.32 -20.19
N GLN A 149 26.49 -13.74 -21.02
CA GLN A 149 25.58 -12.66 -20.62
C GLN A 149 24.54 -13.14 -19.60
N MET A 150 23.91 -14.29 -19.87
CA MET A 150 22.95 -14.91 -18.98
C MET A 150 23.60 -15.24 -17.64
N LYS A 151 24.77 -15.88 -17.64
CA LYS A 151 25.54 -16.15 -16.41
C LYS A 151 25.78 -14.87 -15.58
N LYS A 152 26.21 -13.77 -16.21
CA LYS A 152 26.38 -12.48 -15.51
C LYS A 152 25.07 -11.94 -14.93
N MET A 153 23.97 -12.05 -15.66
CA MET A 153 22.64 -11.66 -15.19
C MET A 153 22.21 -12.50 -13.99
N ILE A 154 22.46 -13.81 -14.05
CA ILE A 154 22.06 -14.75 -13.00
C ILE A 154 22.87 -14.54 -11.74
N VAL A 155 24.19 -14.38 -11.82
CA VAL A 155 25.03 -14.09 -10.63
C VAL A 155 24.57 -12.80 -9.92
N ARG A 156 24.20 -11.76 -10.68
CA ARG A 156 23.65 -10.52 -10.11
C ARG A 156 22.29 -10.76 -9.44
N THR A 157 21.45 -11.58 -10.07
CA THR A 157 20.10 -11.90 -9.58
C THR A 157 20.17 -12.82 -8.37
N GLU A 158 21.05 -13.82 -8.36
CA GLU A 158 21.31 -14.73 -7.26
C GLU A 158 21.61 -13.97 -5.97
N LYS A 159 22.45 -12.92 -6.03
CA LYS A 159 22.73 -12.07 -4.86
C LYS A 159 21.46 -11.43 -4.30
N LYS A 160 20.53 -11.01 -5.16
CA LYS A 160 19.23 -10.44 -4.76
C LYS A 160 18.28 -11.51 -4.23
N LEU A 161 18.22 -12.67 -4.88
CA LEU A 161 17.40 -13.81 -4.48
C LEU A 161 17.82 -14.36 -3.11
N LYS A 162 19.13 -14.50 -2.86
CA LYS A 162 19.68 -14.88 -1.54
C LYS A 162 19.25 -13.95 -0.42
N GLN A 163 19.14 -12.64 -0.66
CA GLN A 163 18.64 -11.68 0.34
C GLN A 163 17.16 -11.90 0.69
N CYS A 164 16.41 -12.55 -0.19
CA CYS A 164 15.01 -12.93 0.01
C CYS A 164 14.84 -14.38 0.47
N GLY A 165 15.92 -15.17 0.57
CA GLY A 165 15.84 -16.60 0.81
C GLY A 165 15.34 -17.44 -0.39
N VAL A 166 15.32 -16.86 -1.60
CA VAL A 166 14.96 -17.57 -2.83
C VAL A 166 16.20 -18.25 -3.40
N GLY A 167 16.10 -19.54 -3.72
CA GLY A 167 17.16 -20.35 -4.30
C GLY A 167 17.16 -20.31 -5.82
N ILE A 168 18.29 -20.70 -6.42
CA ILE A 168 18.33 -21.05 -7.84
C ILE A 168 17.99 -22.54 -7.93
N PRO A 169 17.03 -22.94 -8.77
CA PRO A 169 16.70 -24.34 -9.02
C PRO A 169 17.94 -25.17 -9.34
N PRO A 170 18.05 -26.42 -8.84
CA PRO A 170 19.23 -27.26 -9.04
C PRO A 170 19.60 -27.46 -10.51
N GLU A 171 18.61 -27.63 -11.39
CA GLU A 171 18.79 -27.86 -12.83
C GLU A 171 19.49 -26.67 -13.50
N LEU A 172 18.96 -25.47 -13.27
CA LEU A 172 19.54 -24.23 -13.77
C LEU A 172 20.94 -24.01 -13.19
N LYS A 173 21.14 -24.31 -11.91
CA LYS A 173 22.46 -24.20 -11.28
C LYS A 173 23.48 -25.14 -11.95
N ALA A 174 23.11 -26.40 -12.19
CA ALA A 174 23.96 -27.36 -12.88
C ALA A 174 24.30 -26.90 -14.31
N ALA A 175 23.32 -26.36 -15.05
CA ALA A 175 23.55 -25.82 -16.39
C ALA A 175 24.52 -24.63 -16.39
N LEU A 176 24.43 -23.74 -15.39
CA LEU A 176 25.33 -22.59 -15.23
C LEU A 176 26.76 -22.98 -14.83
N ASP A 177 26.89 -24.06 -14.08
CA ASP A 177 28.18 -24.61 -13.67
C ASP A 177 28.88 -25.32 -14.85
N LYS A 178 28.12 -25.99 -15.75
CA LYS A 178 28.64 -26.62 -16.98
C LYS A 178 28.96 -25.62 -18.10
N ALA A 179 28.22 -24.52 -18.19
CA ALA A 179 28.37 -23.50 -19.23
C ALA A 179 29.82 -23.05 -19.56
N PRO A 180 30.71 -22.76 -18.58
CA PRO A 180 32.09 -22.35 -18.85
C PRO A 180 32.94 -23.42 -19.53
N GLU A 181 32.69 -24.69 -19.21
CA GLU A 181 33.40 -25.83 -19.81
C GLU A 181 33.02 -25.92 -21.29
N ILE A 182 31.73 -25.86 -21.60
CA ILE A 182 31.19 -25.85 -22.96
C ILE A 182 31.77 -24.68 -23.77
N VAL A 183 31.77 -23.47 -23.20
CA VAL A 183 32.37 -22.29 -23.83
C VAL A 183 33.85 -22.50 -24.14
N THR A 184 34.57 -23.18 -23.26
CA THR A 184 35.99 -23.51 -23.46
C THR A 184 36.17 -24.54 -24.58
N LYS A 185 35.35 -25.60 -24.60
CA LYS A 185 35.35 -26.62 -25.67
C LYS A 185 35.03 -26.00 -27.04
N ILE A 186 33.99 -25.17 -27.14
CA ILE A 186 33.61 -24.46 -28.39
C ILE A 186 34.77 -23.61 -28.93
N LYS A 187 35.47 -22.88 -28.05
CA LYS A 187 36.60 -22.03 -28.45
C LYS A 187 37.83 -22.85 -28.87
N GLY A 188 38.03 -24.01 -28.23
CA GLY A 188 39.15 -24.91 -28.47
C GLY A 188 38.99 -25.80 -29.71
N ALA A 189 37.77 -26.05 -30.16
CA ALA A 189 37.48 -26.94 -31.27
C ALA A 189 38.09 -26.47 -32.60
N LYS A 190 38.75 -27.42 -33.27
CA LYS A 190 39.48 -27.26 -34.53
C LYS A 190 38.81 -28.01 -35.69
N THR A 191 38.03 -29.05 -35.40
CA THR A 191 37.35 -29.86 -36.44
C THR A 191 35.82 -29.88 -36.24
N PRO A 192 35.05 -30.23 -37.28
CA PRO A 192 33.61 -30.45 -37.17
C PRO A 192 33.23 -31.51 -36.14
N ASP A 193 33.94 -32.64 -36.11
CA ASP A 193 33.65 -33.77 -35.19
C ASP A 193 33.73 -33.32 -33.72
N GLU A 194 34.75 -32.53 -33.37
CA GLU A 194 34.88 -31.96 -32.02
C GLU A 194 33.71 -31.04 -31.66
N LEU A 195 33.09 -30.36 -32.63
CA LEU A 195 31.90 -29.54 -32.40
C LEU A 195 30.63 -30.38 -32.28
N GLU A 196 30.51 -31.48 -33.03
CA GLU A 196 29.37 -32.40 -32.96
C GLU A 196 29.32 -33.09 -31.58
N ASP A 197 30.47 -33.47 -31.01
CA ASP A 197 30.54 -33.99 -29.64
C ASP A 197 30.09 -32.97 -28.57
N ILE A 198 30.28 -31.68 -28.83
CA ILE A 198 29.88 -30.59 -27.92
C ILE A 198 28.39 -30.24 -28.06
N MET A 199 27.74 -30.60 -29.18
CA MET A 199 26.35 -30.22 -29.44
C MET A 199 25.38 -30.79 -28.41
N ALA A 200 25.62 -32.02 -27.92
CA ALA A 200 24.80 -32.61 -26.87
C ALA A 200 24.87 -31.79 -25.57
N ASP A 201 26.09 -31.40 -25.14
CA ASP A 201 26.28 -30.54 -23.97
C ASP A 201 25.60 -29.16 -24.15
N VAL A 202 25.67 -28.60 -25.38
CA VAL A 202 25.05 -27.32 -25.75
C VAL A 202 23.53 -27.41 -25.71
N GLU A 203 22.95 -28.52 -26.18
CA GLU A 203 21.51 -28.77 -26.15
C GLU A 203 21.00 -28.88 -24.71
N ASP A 204 21.69 -29.63 -23.84
CA ASP A 204 21.34 -29.75 -22.42
C ASP A 204 21.33 -28.39 -21.71
N VAL A 205 22.41 -27.61 -21.86
CA VAL A 205 22.51 -26.28 -21.22
C VAL A 205 21.54 -25.29 -21.88
N GLY A 206 21.38 -25.36 -23.19
CA GLY A 206 20.45 -24.54 -23.96
C GLY A 206 19.01 -24.77 -23.55
N GLY A 207 18.60 -26.03 -23.37
CA GLY A 207 17.27 -26.43 -22.90
C GLY A 207 16.98 -25.87 -21.51
N ALA A 208 17.88 -26.07 -20.55
CA ALA A 208 17.73 -25.52 -19.21
C ALA A 208 17.66 -23.98 -19.21
N MET A 209 18.48 -23.31 -20.02
CA MET A 209 18.44 -21.85 -20.15
C MET A 209 17.17 -21.33 -20.84
N GLN A 210 16.65 -22.05 -21.82
CA GLN A 210 15.43 -21.70 -22.53
C GLN A 210 14.19 -21.89 -21.64
N GLU A 211 14.15 -22.96 -20.85
CA GLU A 211 13.08 -23.22 -19.89
C GLU A 211 13.08 -22.18 -18.75
N TRP A 212 14.25 -21.94 -18.16
CA TRP A 212 14.36 -21.05 -17.01
C TRP A 212 14.45 -19.57 -17.38
N GLY A 213 14.75 -19.24 -18.64
CA GLY A 213 14.84 -17.87 -19.14
C GLY A 213 13.58 -17.04 -18.83
N PRO A 214 12.38 -17.49 -19.21
CA PRO A 214 11.12 -16.83 -18.83
C PRO A 214 10.85 -16.87 -17.32
N ARG A 215 11.12 -18.00 -16.66
CA ARG A 215 10.87 -18.22 -15.22
C ARG A 215 11.75 -17.38 -14.29
N PHE A 216 12.81 -16.76 -14.81
CA PHE A 216 13.62 -15.82 -14.02
C PHE A 216 12.83 -14.61 -13.52
N GLY A 217 11.84 -14.16 -14.29
CA GLY A 217 10.92 -13.12 -13.86
C GLY A 217 10.16 -13.54 -12.60
N ASP A 218 9.74 -14.79 -12.54
CA ASP A 218 8.98 -15.36 -11.43
C ASP A 218 9.83 -15.46 -10.16
N LEU A 219 11.12 -15.81 -10.26
CA LEU A 219 12.03 -15.79 -9.10
C LEU A 219 12.16 -14.38 -8.51
N GLN A 220 12.25 -13.35 -9.35
CA GLN A 220 12.30 -11.96 -8.90
C GLN A 220 10.97 -11.51 -8.28
N ARG A 221 9.85 -11.88 -8.90
CA ARG A 221 8.51 -11.66 -8.35
C ARG A 221 8.36 -12.32 -6.98
N LEU A 222 8.75 -13.58 -6.84
CA LEU A 222 8.72 -14.34 -5.59
C LEU A 222 9.55 -13.66 -4.49
N CYS A 223 10.77 -13.21 -4.80
CA CYS A 223 11.60 -12.45 -3.85
C CYS A 223 10.89 -11.18 -3.34
N ASN A 224 10.21 -10.45 -4.23
CA ASN A 224 9.41 -9.29 -3.82
C ASN A 224 8.19 -9.70 -2.99
N MET A 225 7.52 -10.80 -3.34
CA MET A 225 6.37 -11.33 -2.59
C MET A 225 6.77 -11.78 -1.19
N ILE A 226 7.87 -12.53 -1.01
CA ILE A 226 8.38 -12.93 0.31
C ILE A 226 8.65 -11.70 1.19
N LYS A 227 9.26 -10.65 0.63
CA LYS A 227 9.47 -9.38 1.36
C LYS A 227 8.16 -8.70 1.76
N GLN A 228 7.13 -8.79 0.93
CA GLN A 228 5.80 -8.25 1.23
C GLN A 228 5.10 -9.07 2.31
N VAL A 229 5.12 -10.40 2.19
CA VAL A 229 4.62 -11.36 3.19
C VAL A 229 5.24 -11.06 4.56
N ASP A 230 6.55 -10.85 4.65
CA ASP A 230 7.22 -10.50 5.91
C ASP A 230 6.72 -9.19 6.53
N LYS A 231 6.49 -8.16 5.71
CA LYS A 231 5.96 -6.88 6.17
C LYS A 231 4.50 -7.02 6.63
N LYS A 232 3.69 -7.71 5.84
CA LYS A 232 2.27 -7.94 6.12
C LYS A 232 2.08 -8.81 7.36
N LEU A 233 2.84 -9.88 7.52
CA LEU A 233 2.82 -10.74 8.71
C LEU A 233 3.15 -9.96 9.99
N LYS A 234 4.15 -9.08 9.96
CA LYS A 234 4.46 -8.19 11.10
C LYS A 234 3.29 -7.25 11.44
N ASN A 235 2.61 -6.71 10.43
CA ASN A 235 1.44 -5.85 10.62
C ASN A 235 0.26 -6.64 11.21
N VAL A 236 0.00 -7.83 10.67
CA VAL A 236 -1.01 -8.78 11.16
C VAL A 236 -0.76 -9.16 12.61
N GLN A 237 0.48 -9.53 12.97
CA GLN A 237 0.85 -9.83 14.35
C GLN A 237 0.65 -8.64 15.30
N ARG A 238 0.92 -7.41 14.84
CA ARG A 238 0.65 -6.19 15.63
C ARG A 238 -0.85 -5.95 15.80
N ALA A 239 -1.64 -6.12 14.75
CA ALA A 239 -3.09 -6.00 14.80
C ALA A 239 -3.69 -7.03 15.78
N ALA A 240 -3.29 -8.30 15.66
CA ALA A 240 -3.71 -9.36 16.56
C ALA A 240 -3.32 -9.09 18.02
N LYS A 241 -2.09 -8.62 18.29
CA LYS A 241 -1.68 -8.23 19.66
C LYS A 241 -2.52 -7.09 20.23
N ARG A 242 -2.89 -6.09 19.40
CA ARG A 242 -3.82 -5.03 19.83
C ARG A 242 -5.19 -5.62 20.15
N ALA A 243 -5.75 -6.43 19.25
CA ALA A 243 -7.01 -7.14 19.43
C ALA A 243 -7.06 -7.98 20.72
N GLN A 244 -6.02 -8.79 20.98
CA GLN A 244 -5.84 -9.59 22.20
C GLN A 244 -5.91 -8.73 23.47
N SER A 245 -5.34 -7.53 23.46
CA SER A 245 -5.35 -6.64 24.63
C SER A 245 -6.77 -6.21 25.04
N TYR A 246 -7.71 -6.19 24.09
CA TYR A 246 -9.12 -5.91 24.34
C TYR A 246 -9.87 -7.14 24.89
N GLY A 247 -9.59 -8.33 24.34
CA GLY A 247 -10.20 -9.59 24.79
C GLY A 247 -10.03 -9.90 26.25
N LYS A 248 -8.84 -9.60 26.81
CA LYS A 248 -8.55 -9.79 28.24
C LYS A 248 -9.55 -9.08 29.16
N LYS A 249 -10.24 -8.05 28.67
CA LYS A 249 -11.24 -7.26 29.41
C LYS A 249 -12.67 -7.46 28.91
N ASN A 250 -12.89 -8.34 27.93
CA ASN A 250 -14.19 -8.63 27.37
C ASN A 250 -14.32 -10.11 26.97
N PRO A 251 -14.93 -10.96 27.81
CA PRO A 251 -15.09 -12.38 27.53
C PRO A 251 -16.00 -12.66 26.32
N ALA A 252 -16.83 -11.70 25.89
CA ALA A 252 -17.74 -11.86 24.75
C ALA A 252 -17.01 -12.03 23.41
N ILE A 253 -15.79 -11.48 23.28
CA ILE A 253 -14.98 -11.54 22.05
C ILE A 253 -13.80 -12.50 22.14
N GLN A 254 -13.72 -13.30 23.20
CA GLN A 254 -12.56 -14.17 23.43
C GLN A 254 -12.43 -15.24 22.35
N GLU A 255 -13.56 -15.83 21.92
CA GLU A 255 -13.61 -16.83 20.85
C GLU A 255 -13.10 -16.28 19.51
N ILE A 256 -13.56 -15.07 19.13
CA ILE A 256 -13.09 -14.37 17.93
C ILE A 256 -11.57 -14.10 17.99
N ILE A 257 -11.05 -13.80 19.18
CA ILE A 257 -9.61 -13.60 19.39
C ILE A 257 -8.84 -14.91 19.26
N ASP A 258 -9.39 -16.02 19.74
CA ASP A 258 -8.76 -17.33 19.63
C ASP A 258 -8.71 -17.78 18.16
N GLU A 259 -9.78 -17.56 17.40
CA GLU A 259 -9.82 -17.77 15.94
C GLU A 259 -8.83 -16.85 15.20
N LEU A 260 -8.77 -15.57 15.56
CA LEU A 260 -7.80 -14.63 15.02
C LEU A 260 -6.36 -15.12 15.25
N ASN A 261 -6.06 -15.63 16.43
CA ASN A 261 -4.73 -16.16 16.75
C ASN A 261 -4.41 -17.43 15.95
N ALA A 262 -5.40 -18.31 15.75
CA ALA A 262 -5.25 -19.49 14.92
C ALA A 262 -4.94 -19.10 13.46
N MET A 263 -5.66 -18.13 12.88
CA MET A 263 -5.36 -17.63 11.53
C MET A 263 -3.98 -16.98 11.44
N VAL A 264 -3.58 -16.16 12.42
CA VAL A 264 -2.23 -15.56 12.45
C VAL A 264 -1.16 -16.66 12.49
N ALA A 265 -1.40 -17.76 13.20
CA ALA A 265 -0.49 -18.89 13.26
C ALA A 265 -0.43 -19.63 11.92
N LEU A 266 -1.57 -19.90 11.27
CA LEU A 266 -1.63 -20.51 9.94
C LEU A 266 -0.89 -19.66 8.90
N MET A 267 -1.11 -18.35 8.89
CA MET A 267 -0.40 -17.43 7.99
C MET A 267 1.10 -17.38 8.29
N ALA A 268 1.50 -17.44 9.56
CA ALA A 268 2.91 -17.48 9.92
C ALA A 268 3.58 -18.78 9.44
N ASP A 269 2.87 -19.91 9.52
CA ASP A 269 3.35 -21.19 9.02
C ASP A 269 3.42 -21.20 7.49
N ALA A 270 2.38 -20.73 6.79
CA ALA A 270 2.37 -20.56 5.34
C ALA A 270 3.55 -19.70 4.86
N ALA A 271 3.78 -18.56 5.51
CA ALA A 271 4.92 -17.67 5.20
C ALA A 271 6.28 -18.36 5.40
N LYS A 272 6.41 -19.23 6.43
CA LYS A 272 7.63 -19.98 6.70
C LYS A 272 7.82 -21.10 5.67
N SER A 273 6.77 -21.86 5.38
CA SER A 273 6.76 -22.94 4.39
C SER A 273 7.06 -22.42 2.99
N ALA A 274 6.46 -21.29 2.59
CA ALA A 274 6.76 -20.64 1.32
C ALA A 274 8.25 -20.23 1.19
N LYS A 275 8.89 -19.77 2.28
CA LYS A 275 10.32 -19.43 2.27
C LYS A 275 11.22 -20.64 2.13
N GLU A 276 10.83 -21.78 2.70
CA GLU A 276 11.58 -23.02 2.54
C GLU A 276 11.40 -23.58 1.13
N LEU A 277 10.18 -23.58 0.61
CA LEU A 277 9.88 -23.97 -0.77
C LEU A 277 10.59 -23.09 -1.78
N ALA A 278 10.66 -21.77 -1.57
CA ALA A 278 11.32 -20.83 -2.47
C ALA A 278 12.81 -21.12 -2.71
N LYS A 279 13.43 -22.00 -1.91
CA LYS A 279 14.81 -22.45 -2.12
C LYS A 279 14.94 -23.53 -3.19
N ILE A 280 13.87 -24.30 -3.43
CA ILE A 280 13.87 -25.51 -4.25
C ILE A 280 12.82 -25.49 -5.36
N ASP A 281 11.66 -24.89 -5.09
CA ASP A 281 10.47 -24.89 -5.92
C ASP A 281 9.77 -23.52 -5.79
N ALA A 282 9.95 -22.69 -6.81
CA ALA A 282 9.40 -21.33 -6.82
C ALA A 282 7.89 -21.32 -7.07
N GLU A 283 7.36 -22.30 -7.80
CA GLU A 283 5.94 -22.38 -8.15
C GLU A 283 5.12 -22.77 -6.92
N ALA A 284 5.51 -23.84 -6.23
CA ALA A 284 4.88 -24.25 -4.98
C ALA A 284 4.98 -23.16 -3.88
N ALA A 285 6.06 -22.36 -3.89
CA ALA A 285 6.19 -21.23 -2.97
C ALA A 285 5.22 -20.09 -3.28
N LEU A 286 4.95 -19.83 -4.57
CA LEU A 286 3.96 -18.83 -4.99
C LEU A 286 2.55 -19.29 -4.59
N ASP A 287 2.20 -20.54 -4.86
CA ASP A 287 0.90 -21.10 -4.49
C ASP A 287 0.63 -21.01 -2.99
N LYS A 288 1.63 -21.32 -2.14
CA LYS A 288 1.50 -21.14 -0.69
C LYS A 288 1.31 -19.69 -0.26
N ILE A 289 1.92 -18.74 -0.96
CA ILE A 289 1.73 -17.32 -0.66
C ILE A 289 0.33 -16.88 -1.07
N ASP A 290 -0.11 -17.24 -2.27
CA ASP A 290 -1.38 -16.76 -2.81
C ASP A 290 -2.58 -17.43 -2.12
N ASP A 291 -2.58 -18.76 -2.00
CA ASP A 291 -3.73 -19.51 -1.48
C ASP A 291 -3.81 -19.47 0.05
N GLU A 292 -2.69 -19.68 0.75
CA GLU A 292 -2.72 -19.84 2.21
C GLU A 292 -2.38 -18.55 2.96
N PHE A 293 -1.40 -17.77 2.50
CA PHE A 293 -1.08 -16.51 3.18
C PHE A 293 -2.08 -15.41 2.82
N PHE A 294 -2.29 -15.13 1.53
CA PHE A 294 -3.19 -14.07 1.09
C PHE A 294 -4.66 -14.50 1.10
N GLY A 295 -4.99 -15.77 0.86
CA GLY A 295 -6.36 -16.27 1.00
C GLY A 295 -6.96 -16.06 2.40
N ASN A 296 -6.15 -16.14 3.46
CA ASN A 296 -6.60 -15.92 4.84
C ASN A 296 -6.63 -14.43 5.27
N MET A 297 -6.15 -13.51 4.44
CA MET A 297 -6.03 -12.09 4.83
C MET A 297 -7.39 -11.40 5.02
N GLU A 298 -8.36 -11.69 4.17
CA GLU A 298 -9.67 -11.05 4.22
C GLU A 298 -10.42 -11.43 5.50
N GLU A 299 -10.52 -12.74 5.78
CA GLU A 299 -11.14 -13.22 7.01
C GLU A 299 -10.45 -12.66 8.26
N LEU A 300 -9.12 -12.58 8.25
CA LEU A 300 -8.36 -11.97 9.34
C LEU A 300 -8.76 -10.51 9.58
N TRP A 301 -8.85 -9.69 8.52
CA TRP A 301 -9.24 -8.28 8.68
C TRP A 301 -10.70 -8.12 9.08
N ASN A 302 -11.58 -9.01 8.64
CA ASN A 302 -12.97 -9.05 9.09
C ASN A 302 -13.05 -9.29 10.61
N LYS A 303 -12.29 -10.25 11.15
CA LYS A 303 -12.23 -10.49 12.61
C LYS A 303 -11.60 -9.32 13.37
N VAL A 304 -10.55 -8.70 12.84
CA VAL A 304 -9.96 -7.49 13.44
C VAL A 304 -10.96 -6.34 13.49
N SER A 305 -11.67 -6.10 12.39
CA SER A 305 -12.70 -5.07 12.27
C SER A 305 -13.82 -5.28 13.29
N LEU A 306 -14.31 -6.53 13.42
CA LEU A 306 -15.32 -6.89 14.42
C LEU A 306 -14.84 -6.62 15.86
N ILE A 307 -13.59 -6.94 16.19
CA ILE A 307 -13.03 -6.66 17.51
C ILE A 307 -12.94 -5.14 17.77
N ASP A 308 -12.53 -4.36 16.77
CA ASP A 308 -12.48 -2.90 16.87
C ASP A 308 -13.88 -2.28 16.99
N MET A 309 -14.88 -2.80 16.27
CA MET A 309 -16.29 -2.43 16.41
C MET A 309 -16.77 -2.67 17.85
N MET A 310 -16.53 -3.86 18.41
CA MET A 310 -16.91 -4.20 19.78
C MET A 310 -16.23 -3.31 20.83
N ARG A 311 -14.97 -2.92 20.58
CA ARG A 311 -14.25 -1.97 21.44
C ARG A 311 -14.88 -0.57 21.38
N ASN A 312 -15.18 -0.09 20.17
CA ASN A 312 -15.77 1.23 19.97
C ASN A 312 -17.18 1.27 20.56
N LEU A 313 -17.98 0.22 20.37
CA LEU A 313 -19.31 0.07 20.96
C LEU A 313 -19.27 0.18 22.48
N LYS A 314 -18.36 -0.53 23.17
CA LYS A 314 -18.22 -0.41 24.63
C LYS A 314 -17.93 1.02 25.09
N THR A 315 -17.14 1.76 24.32
CA THR A 315 -16.79 3.15 24.61
C THR A 315 -17.98 4.06 24.35
N GLY A 316 -18.68 3.88 23.23
CA GLY A 316 -19.93 4.57 22.89
C GLY A 316 -21.03 4.36 23.93
N LEU A 317 -21.26 3.12 24.36
CA LEU A 317 -22.26 2.82 25.42
C LEU A 317 -21.94 3.51 26.74
N SER A 318 -20.64 3.63 27.08
CA SER A 318 -20.22 4.36 28.29
C SER A 318 -20.44 5.87 28.16
N GLN A 319 -20.35 6.42 26.95
CA GLN A 319 -20.65 7.82 26.67
C GLN A 319 -22.17 8.06 26.68
N ALA A 320 -22.94 7.22 25.99
CA ALA A 320 -24.40 7.28 25.96
C ALA A 320 -24.99 7.26 27.38
N ASP A 321 -24.47 6.43 28.28
CA ASP A 321 -24.86 6.43 29.69
C ASP A 321 -24.66 7.79 30.39
N ARG A 322 -23.59 8.51 30.07
CA ARG A 322 -23.33 9.84 30.64
C ARG A 322 -24.30 10.87 30.07
N GLU A 323 -24.56 10.82 28.77
CA GLU A 323 -25.48 11.72 28.07
C GLU A 323 -26.93 11.49 28.53
N ILE A 324 -27.36 10.24 28.69
CA ILE A 324 -28.67 9.89 29.26
C ILE A 324 -28.84 10.53 30.64
N ARG A 325 -27.83 10.46 31.53
CA ARG A 325 -27.88 11.09 32.87
C ARG A 325 -27.92 12.61 32.79
N ALA A 326 -27.12 13.20 31.91
CA ALA A 326 -27.12 14.64 31.69
C ALA A 326 -28.48 15.13 31.17
N ASN A 327 -29.06 14.44 30.19
CA ASN A 327 -30.36 14.76 29.61
C ASN A 327 -31.51 14.52 30.60
N THR A 328 -31.44 13.47 31.43
CA THR A 328 -32.39 13.28 32.53
C THR A 328 -32.38 14.47 33.51
N THR A 329 -31.18 15.00 33.80
CA THR A 329 -31.03 16.19 34.65
C THR A 329 -31.60 17.44 33.97
N LYS A 330 -31.36 17.62 32.66
CA LYS A 330 -31.94 18.72 31.86
C LYS A 330 -33.47 18.67 31.85
N ILE A 331 -34.07 17.52 31.58
CA ILE A 331 -35.54 17.33 31.63
C ILE A 331 -36.07 17.70 33.01
N THR A 332 -35.41 17.26 34.08
CA THR A 332 -35.79 17.63 35.46
C THR A 332 -35.71 19.15 35.69
N GLN A 333 -34.72 19.84 35.12
CA GLN A 333 -34.61 21.29 35.19
C GLN A 333 -35.70 22.00 34.37
N LEU A 334 -36.04 21.50 33.17
CA LEU A 334 -37.15 22.02 32.36
C LEU A 334 -38.49 21.88 33.10
N LYS A 335 -38.71 20.75 33.77
CA LYS A 335 -39.86 20.54 34.66
C LYS A 335 -39.93 21.59 35.78
N LYS A 336 -38.79 21.90 36.42
CA LYS A 336 -38.70 22.97 37.44
C LYS A 336 -38.95 24.37 36.86
N LYS A 337 -38.59 24.61 35.60
CA LYS A 337 -38.85 25.86 34.87
C LYS A 337 -40.28 25.99 34.34
N LYS A 338 -41.15 25.01 34.61
CA LYS A 338 -42.57 25.00 34.17
C LYS A 338 -42.74 25.04 32.65
N VAL A 339 -41.87 24.35 31.91
CA VAL A 339 -42.14 23.97 30.51
C VAL A 339 -43.42 23.11 30.48
N SER A 340 -44.18 23.11 29.37
CA SER A 340 -45.46 22.38 29.33
C SER A 340 -45.28 20.88 29.60
N GLU A 341 -46.29 20.29 30.23
CA GLU A 341 -46.25 18.88 30.62
C GLU A 341 -46.15 17.94 29.41
N GLU A 342 -46.87 18.24 28.33
CA GLU A 342 -46.82 17.52 27.06
C GLU A 342 -45.39 17.40 26.49
N ILE A 343 -44.63 18.50 26.52
CA ILE A 343 -43.24 18.52 26.05
C ILE A 343 -42.32 17.70 26.96
N ILE A 344 -42.56 17.75 28.27
CA ILE A 344 -41.80 16.95 29.23
C ILE A 344 -42.08 15.45 29.04
N GLU A 345 -43.33 15.08 28.76
CA GLU A 345 -43.72 13.71 28.45
C GLU A 345 -43.08 13.21 27.16
N GLU A 346 -43.12 14.01 26.09
CA GLU A 346 -42.47 13.69 24.80
C GLU A 346 -40.96 13.46 24.96
N LEU A 347 -40.24 14.42 25.57
CA LEU A 347 -38.81 14.29 25.81
C LEU A 347 -38.46 13.09 26.71
N THR A 348 -39.31 12.78 27.68
CA THR A 348 -39.11 11.62 28.55
C THR A 348 -39.31 10.32 27.77
N GLY A 349 -40.35 10.24 26.93
CA GLY A 349 -40.62 9.09 26.07
C GLY A 349 -39.47 8.82 25.10
N LEU A 350 -39.00 9.83 24.37
CA LEU A 350 -37.86 9.70 23.45
C LEU A 350 -36.58 9.28 24.18
N LEU A 351 -36.31 9.85 25.36
CA LEU A 351 -35.16 9.45 26.17
C LEU A 351 -35.27 8.00 26.67
N ASP A 352 -36.48 7.51 26.94
CA ASP A 352 -36.71 6.13 27.34
C ASP A 352 -36.46 5.16 26.18
N VAL A 353 -36.82 5.51 24.94
CA VAL A 353 -36.41 4.74 23.74
C VAL A 353 -34.89 4.68 23.60
N VAL A 354 -34.19 5.81 23.81
CA VAL A 354 -32.71 5.83 23.81
C VAL A 354 -32.13 4.91 24.90
N LYS A 355 -32.70 4.93 26.12
CA LYS A 355 -32.28 4.04 27.21
C LYS A 355 -32.48 2.57 26.86
N GLU A 356 -33.61 2.23 26.26
CA GLU A 356 -33.94 0.88 25.80
C GLU A 356 -32.90 0.37 24.80
N LYS A 357 -32.62 1.15 23.73
CA LYS A 357 -31.63 0.77 22.72
C LYS A 357 -30.20 0.68 23.26
N VAL A 358 -29.82 1.55 24.20
CA VAL A 358 -28.53 1.42 24.92
C VAL A 358 -28.51 0.13 25.76
N ALA A 359 -29.63 -0.26 26.37
CA ALA A 359 -29.72 -1.50 27.14
C ALA A 359 -29.62 -2.74 26.24
N GLU A 360 -30.29 -2.75 25.09
CA GLU A 360 -30.20 -3.81 24.06
C GLU A 360 -28.74 -3.99 23.59
N LEU A 361 -28.07 -2.91 23.17
CA LEU A 361 -26.66 -2.97 22.76
C LEU A 361 -25.71 -3.41 23.89
N LYS A 362 -26.03 -3.11 25.15
CA LYS A 362 -25.26 -3.62 26.31
C LYS A 362 -25.44 -5.12 26.51
N VAL A 363 -26.59 -5.68 26.16
CA VAL A 363 -26.82 -7.12 26.19
C VAL A 363 -26.06 -7.77 25.03
N LEU A 364 -26.24 -7.27 23.80
CA LEU A 364 -25.54 -7.75 22.60
C LEU A 364 -24.02 -7.72 22.78
N SER A 365 -23.46 -6.61 23.27
CA SER A 365 -22.01 -6.48 23.47
C SER A 365 -21.38 -7.45 24.49
N LYS A 366 -22.21 -8.13 25.30
CA LYS A 366 -21.80 -9.14 26.27
C LYS A 366 -22.11 -10.57 25.82
N GLN A 367 -22.95 -10.73 24.79
CA GLN A 367 -23.32 -12.03 24.26
C GLN A 367 -22.13 -12.65 23.52
N LYS A 368 -21.92 -13.96 23.72
CA LYS A 368 -20.92 -14.72 22.98
C LYS A 368 -21.44 -15.02 21.57
N GLY A 369 -20.55 -14.97 20.58
CA GLY A 369 -20.93 -15.18 19.18
C GLY A 369 -21.93 -14.14 18.68
N VAL A 370 -21.75 -12.88 19.11
CA VAL A 370 -22.66 -11.81 18.71
C VAL A 370 -22.63 -11.64 17.19
N ASP A 371 -23.80 -11.50 16.58
CA ASP A 371 -23.92 -11.19 15.17
C ASP A 371 -23.52 -9.72 14.94
N PRO A 372 -22.49 -9.43 14.12
CA PRO A 372 -22.12 -8.07 13.77
C PRO A 372 -23.29 -7.27 13.17
N GLU A 373 -24.17 -7.94 12.45
CA GLU A 373 -25.32 -7.31 11.79
C GLU A 373 -26.38 -6.85 12.79
N GLU A 374 -26.62 -7.64 13.84
CA GLU A 374 -27.56 -7.28 14.91
C GLU A 374 -27.06 -6.07 15.71
N ILE A 375 -25.76 -6.00 15.98
CA ILE A 375 -25.12 -4.82 16.59
C ILE A 375 -25.29 -3.60 15.70
N ARG A 376 -25.04 -3.74 14.39
CA ARG A 376 -25.17 -2.64 13.44
C ARG A 376 -26.61 -2.12 13.41
N PHE A 377 -27.58 -3.00 13.23
CA PHE A 377 -28.99 -2.65 13.17
C PHE A 377 -29.45 -1.92 14.44
N THR A 378 -29.16 -2.49 15.61
CA THR A 378 -29.52 -1.86 16.90
C THR A 378 -28.78 -0.54 17.11
N GLY A 379 -27.56 -0.42 16.59
CA GLY A 379 -26.77 0.81 16.59
C GLY A 379 -27.40 1.93 15.74
N GLU A 380 -27.94 1.59 14.57
CA GLU A 380 -28.67 2.51 13.70
C GLU A 380 -29.98 2.97 14.36
N GLU A 381 -30.74 2.05 14.97
CA GLU A 381 -31.94 2.39 15.74
C GLU A 381 -31.64 3.32 16.93
N LEU A 382 -30.54 3.07 17.66
CA LEU A 382 -30.07 3.98 18.71
C LEU A 382 -29.77 5.37 18.14
N TRP A 383 -29.08 5.46 17.01
CA TRP A 383 -28.71 6.73 16.40
C TRP A 383 -29.95 7.53 15.98
N GLN A 384 -30.93 6.85 15.38
CA GLN A 384 -32.20 7.47 15.03
C GLN A 384 -32.93 7.99 16.27
N ALA A 385 -33.02 7.18 17.34
CA ALA A 385 -33.66 7.60 18.58
C ALA A 385 -32.97 8.81 19.24
N VAL A 386 -31.63 8.86 19.19
CA VAL A 386 -30.86 10.02 19.67
C VAL A 386 -31.16 11.27 18.84
N ALA A 387 -31.19 11.15 17.51
CA ALA A 387 -31.50 12.27 16.63
C ALA A 387 -32.92 12.83 16.86
N GLU A 388 -33.92 11.95 17.02
CA GLU A 388 -35.29 12.35 17.35
C GLU A 388 -35.35 13.07 18.70
N PHE A 389 -34.67 12.54 19.72
CA PHE A 389 -34.55 13.18 21.03
C PHE A 389 -33.88 14.56 20.97
N GLU A 390 -32.78 14.69 20.22
CA GLU A 390 -32.05 15.96 20.09
C GLU A 390 -32.86 17.01 19.32
N ASN A 391 -33.58 16.60 18.27
CA ASN A 391 -34.49 17.47 17.52
C ASN A 391 -35.59 18.00 18.44
N ALA A 392 -36.30 17.11 19.15
CA ALA A 392 -37.33 17.51 20.10
C ALA A 392 -36.78 18.44 21.20
N LEU A 393 -35.57 18.18 21.72
CA LEU A 393 -34.94 19.03 22.73
C LEU A 393 -34.60 20.43 22.19
N SER A 394 -34.21 20.53 20.91
CA SER A 394 -33.83 21.78 20.25
C SER A 394 -35.02 22.70 19.96
N GLU A 395 -36.18 22.11 19.63
CA GLU A 395 -37.42 22.84 19.36
C GLU A 395 -37.94 23.60 20.59
N GLN A 396 -37.56 23.16 21.79
CA GLN A 396 -37.99 23.78 23.04
C GLN A 396 -37.33 25.12 23.38
N GLY A 397 -36.56 25.70 22.44
CA GLY A 397 -35.87 26.96 22.67
C GLY A 397 -34.87 26.90 23.83
N ALA A 398 -34.52 25.69 24.29
CA ALA A 398 -33.30 25.43 25.03
C ALA A 398 -32.16 25.65 24.03
N GLY A 399 -31.89 26.94 23.76
CA GLY A 399 -31.11 27.42 22.64
C GLY A 399 -29.88 26.55 22.45
N TYR A 400 -29.67 26.16 21.19
CA TYR A 400 -28.49 25.45 20.66
C TYR A 400 -27.42 25.37 21.74
N TYR A 401 -27.31 24.23 22.42
CA TYR A 401 -26.16 23.97 23.27
C TYR A 401 -24.96 23.91 22.33
N MET A 402 -24.43 25.07 21.93
CA MET A 402 -23.02 25.14 21.58
C MET A 402 -22.33 24.77 22.88
N PRO A 403 -21.57 23.66 22.94
CA PRO A 403 -20.71 23.43 24.08
C PRO A 403 -19.91 24.73 24.25
N THR A 404 -20.10 25.39 25.39
CA THR A 404 -19.21 26.46 25.79
C THR A 404 -17.90 25.75 26.08
N VAL A 405 -17.11 25.57 25.03
CA VAL A 405 -15.70 25.23 25.14
C VAL A 405 -15.14 26.40 25.92
N LYS A 406 -15.03 26.25 27.24
CA LYS A 406 -14.17 27.10 28.04
C LYS A 406 -12.83 27.01 27.35
N GLY A 407 -12.42 28.09 26.67
CA GLY A 407 -11.18 28.12 25.90
C GLY A 407 -10.05 27.63 26.79
N GLY A 408 -9.59 26.39 26.58
CA GLY A 408 -8.65 25.76 27.49
C GLY A 408 -8.59 24.23 27.42
N GLU A 409 -9.69 23.52 27.19
CA GLU A 409 -9.66 22.05 27.19
C GLU A 409 -9.90 21.47 25.78
N ASN A 410 -8.85 20.81 25.25
CA ASN A 410 -8.82 20.12 23.97
C ASN A 410 -9.69 18.85 23.99
N VAL A 411 -11.02 18.98 24.00
CA VAL A 411 -11.90 17.82 23.78
C VAL A 411 -12.03 17.59 22.28
N LYS A 412 -11.24 16.66 21.76
CA LYS A 412 -11.31 16.17 20.37
C LYS A 412 -12.42 15.12 20.31
N PHE A 413 -13.64 15.52 19.94
CA PHE A 413 -14.68 14.54 19.59
C PHE A 413 -14.30 13.94 18.22
N VAL A 414 -13.78 12.72 18.23
CA VAL A 414 -13.51 11.94 17.02
C VAL A 414 -14.63 10.91 16.92
N MET A 415 -15.54 11.13 15.97
CA MET A 415 -16.56 10.14 15.63
C MET A 415 -15.84 8.86 15.17
N PRO A 416 -16.06 7.70 15.81
CA PRO A 416 -15.37 6.47 15.42
C PRO A 416 -15.76 6.10 13.98
N GLU A 417 -14.76 5.73 13.19
CA GLU A 417 -14.87 5.45 11.75
C GLU A 417 -15.94 4.37 11.43
N GLY A 418 -16.21 3.45 12.36
CA GLY A 418 -17.26 2.43 12.21
C GLY A 418 -18.71 2.92 12.33
N PHE A 419 -18.94 4.19 12.68
CA PHE A 419 -20.28 4.82 12.70
C PHE A 419 -20.48 5.80 11.55
N MET A 420 -19.42 6.14 10.82
CA MET A 420 -19.54 6.85 9.54
C MET A 420 -19.88 5.79 8.51
N GLY A 421 -21.17 5.48 8.37
CA GLY A 421 -21.68 4.64 7.30
C GLY A 421 -21.01 5.05 5.99
N GLY A 422 -20.50 4.08 5.22
CA GLY A 422 -19.72 4.27 4.00
C GLY A 422 -20.48 5.05 2.94
N GLY A 423 -20.60 6.36 3.14
CA GLY A 423 -21.16 7.33 2.23
C GLY A 423 -20.18 7.49 1.09
N SER A 424 -20.46 6.76 0.03
CA SER A 424 -19.98 7.04 -1.32
C SER A 424 -19.99 8.55 -1.58
N ASP A 425 -18.83 9.05 -2.02
CA ASP A 425 -18.59 10.38 -2.57
C ASP A 425 -19.78 10.87 -3.41
N VAL A 426 -20.60 11.75 -2.84
CA VAL A 426 -21.50 12.62 -3.60
C VAL A 426 -21.20 14.04 -3.17
N GLY A 427 -20.30 14.67 -3.94
CA GLY A 427 -20.01 16.08 -3.83
C GLY A 427 -21.26 16.92 -4.06
N SER A 428 -21.63 17.71 -3.06
CA SER A 428 -22.49 18.88 -3.24
C SER A 428 -21.97 20.00 -2.35
N GLY A 429 -21.19 20.88 -2.98
CA GLY A 429 -20.77 22.14 -2.40
C GLY A 429 -21.94 23.10 -2.35
N VAL A 430 -22.40 23.42 -1.14
CA VAL A 430 -23.14 24.65 -0.88
C VAL A 430 -22.32 25.45 0.12
N GLN A 431 -21.62 26.44 -0.43
CA GLN A 431 -20.79 27.40 0.29
C GLN A 431 -21.66 28.62 0.63
N SER A 432 -22.30 28.63 1.81
CA SER A 432 -22.99 29.80 2.34
C SER A 432 -22.01 30.68 3.12
N GLY A 433 -21.59 31.78 2.49
CA GLY A 433 -20.78 32.82 3.11
C GLY A 433 -21.61 33.70 4.06
N PHE A 434 -21.06 33.97 5.25
CA PHE A 434 -21.50 35.04 6.12
C PHE A 434 -20.42 36.12 6.18
N GLY A 435 -20.72 37.28 5.63
CA GLY A 435 -19.88 38.47 5.66
C GLY A 435 -19.90 39.13 7.05
N SER A 436 -18.72 39.44 7.56
CA SER A 436 -18.56 40.31 8.74
C SER A 436 -18.37 41.75 8.28
N GLY A 437 -19.41 42.55 8.47
CA GLY A 437 -19.39 44.00 8.30
C GLY A 437 -18.63 44.70 9.42
N SER A 438 -17.90 45.73 9.03
CA SER A 438 -17.15 46.68 9.84
C SER A 438 -18.06 47.52 10.75
N GLY A 439 -17.62 47.80 11.98
CA GLY A 439 -18.22 48.79 12.87
C GLY A 439 -17.33 49.08 14.09
N PRO A 440 -17.37 50.30 14.67
CA PRO A 440 -16.14 51.03 15.00
C PRO A 440 -15.81 51.17 16.49
N GLY A 441 -14.50 51.39 16.73
CA GLY A 441 -13.84 52.19 17.78
C GLY A 441 -14.50 52.46 19.12
N MET A 442 -13.80 52.09 20.20
CA MET A 442 -13.62 52.96 21.36
C MET A 442 -12.21 52.81 21.94
N GLU A 443 -11.54 53.95 22.06
CA GLU A 443 -10.34 54.21 22.84
C GLU A 443 -10.67 54.24 24.34
N GLY A 444 -9.73 53.84 25.21
CA GLY A 444 -9.85 54.09 26.65
C GLY A 444 -8.83 53.35 27.51
N PRO A 445 -7.95 54.04 28.27
CA PRO A 445 -6.71 53.48 28.81
C PRO A 445 -6.81 53.09 30.30
N GLY A 446 -5.82 52.34 30.81
CA GLY A 446 -5.60 52.23 32.26
C GLY A 446 -4.73 51.04 32.65
N GLY A 447 -3.45 51.28 32.87
CA GLY A 447 -2.57 50.32 33.53
C GLY A 447 -2.79 50.29 35.05
N PHE A 448 -2.46 49.16 35.68
CA PHE A 448 -1.97 49.11 37.05
C PHE A 448 -1.09 47.86 37.21
N GLY A 449 0.15 48.08 37.65
CA GLY A 449 1.08 47.04 38.05
C GLY A 449 0.80 46.56 39.48
N GLY A 450 1.36 45.40 39.83
CA GLY A 450 1.34 44.89 41.20
C GLY A 450 1.78 43.43 41.29
N PRO A 451 2.89 43.10 41.97
CA PRO A 451 3.55 41.79 41.95
C PRO A 451 3.16 40.88 43.13
N GLY A 452 3.55 39.60 43.09
CA GLY A 452 3.79 38.85 44.33
C GLY A 452 3.49 37.35 44.31
N ILE A 453 4.56 36.54 44.23
CA ILE A 453 4.95 35.48 45.18
C ILE A 453 3.86 34.54 45.73
N GLY A 454 4.06 33.22 45.58
CA GLY A 454 3.34 32.23 46.37
C GLY A 454 3.65 30.77 46.05
N SER A 455 4.70 30.25 46.68
CA SER A 455 5.10 28.84 46.77
C SER A 455 4.13 27.96 47.58
N GLY A 456 4.10 26.65 47.27
CA GLY A 456 3.58 25.57 48.13
C GLY A 456 2.60 24.68 47.35
N GLY A 457 2.80 23.37 47.12
CA GLY A 457 3.52 22.39 47.91
C GLY A 457 2.52 21.59 48.75
N PHE A 458 1.83 20.62 48.13
CA PHE A 458 1.51 19.28 48.61
C PHE A 458 1.06 18.40 47.44
#